data_AF-A0A7K4G4D4-F1
#
_entry.id   AF-A0A7K4G4D4-F1
#
_cell.length_a   1.000
_cell.length_b   1.000
_cell.length_c   1.000
_cell.angle_alpha   90.00
_cell.angle_beta   90.00
_cell.angle_gamma   90.00
#
_symmetry.space_group_name_H-M   'P 1'
#
loop_
_entity.id
_entity.type
_entity.pdbx_description
1 polymer ?
#
loop_
_entity_poly.entity_id
_entity_poly.type
_entity_poly.pdbx_seq_one_letter_code
_entity_poly.pdbx_strand_id
1 'polypeptide(L)' 'MKKFCPKCGGTEKPFYKGICVDCYSRQTNLISLPDKEKIKLCVNCGKFFSSGSWVPFTDLNIG' A
#
# COMPACT_ATOMS: atom_id res chain seq x y z
N MET A 1 12.90 19.33 -28.62
CA MET A 1 11.96 18.19 -28.56
C MET A 1 11.23 18.21 -27.23
N LYS A 2 9.90 18.11 -27.20
CA LYS A 2 9.13 17.89 -25.95
C LYS A 2 9.21 16.41 -25.58
N LYS A 3 9.45 16.09 -24.30
CA LYS A 3 9.31 14.72 -23.79
C LYS A 3 7.82 14.35 -23.78
N PHE A 4 7.49 13.14 -24.22
CA PHE A 4 6.15 12.58 -24.16
C PHE A 4 6.19 11.19 -23.54
N CYS A 5 5.12 10.79 -22.87
CA CYS A 5 5.00 9.47 -22.27
C CYS A 5 4.76 8.44 -23.37
N PRO A 6 5.63 7.43 -23.55
CA PRO A 6 5.45 6.42 -24.60
C PRO A 6 4.22 5.53 -24.38
N LYS A 7 3.62 5.53 -23.17
CA LYS A 7 2.40 4.77 -22.86
C LYS A 7 1.09 5.50 -23.16
N CYS A 8 1.05 6.81 -22.96
CA CYS A 8 -0.22 7.56 -23.04
C CYS A 8 -0.14 8.88 -23.83
N GLY A 9 1.02 9.23 -24.38
CA GLY A 9 1.22 10.46 -25.16
C GLY A 9 1.30 11.75 -24.35
N GLY A 10 1.05 11.73 -23.04
CA GLY A 10 1.06 12.94 -22.21
C GLY A 10 2.44 13.62 -22.11
N THR A 11 2.47 14.95 -22.11
CA THR A 11 3.71 15.76 -22.16
C THR A 11 3.94 16.68 -20.96
N GLU A 12 2.91 16.91 -20.13
CA GLU A 12 2.94 17.94 -19.08
C GLU A 12 3.15 17.38 -17.68
N LYS A 13 3.27 16.05 -17.55
CA LYS A 13 3.36 15.35 -16.27
C LYS A 13 4.81 15.04 -15.91
N PRO A 14 5.15 14.94 -14.61
CA PRO A 14 6.45 14.42 -14.18
C PRO A 14 6.70 13.02 -14.73
N PHE A 15 7.97 12.73 -15.03
CA PHE A 15 8.41 11.43 -15.52
C PHE A 15 9.19 10.70 -14.44
N TYR A 16 8.92 9.40 -14.32
CA TYR A 16 9.66 8.49 -13.45
C TYR A 16 9.92 7.20 -14.21
N LYS A 17 11.17 6.72 -14.20
CA LYS A 17 11.62 5.51 -14.92
C LYS A 17 11.16 5.45 -16.40
N GLY A 18 11.19 6.59 -17.09
CA GLY A 18 10.92 6.67 -18.54
C GLY A 18 9.44 6.77 -18.94
N ILE A 19 8.49 6.82 -17.99
CA ILE A 19 7.06 7.04 -18.25
C ILE A 19 6.51 8.14 -17.33
N CYS A 20 5.32 8.67 -17.63
CA CYS A 20 4.67 9.62 -16.73
C CYS A 20 4.23 8.93 -15.43
N VAL A 21 4.18 9.70 -14.34
CA VAL A 21 3.80 9.21 -13.00
C VAL A 21 2.47 8.46 -12.99
N ASP A 22 1.46 8.90 -13.74
CA ASP A 22 0.17 8.20 -13.82
C ASP A 22 0.29 6.80 -14.42
N CYS A 23 1.07 6.65 -15.49
CA CYS A 23 1.29 5.35 -16.11
C CYS A 23 2.12 4.45 -15.20
N TYR A 24 3.05 5.03 -14.44
CA TYR A 24 3.83 4.31 -13.45
C TYR A 24 2.93 3.76 -12.34
N SER A 25 2.17 4.63 -11.68
CA SER A 25 1.26 4.26 -10.58
C SER A 25 0.21 3.21 -10.96
N ARG A 26 -0.24 3.18 -12.22
CA ARG A 26 -1.18 2.15 -12.72
C ARG A 26 -0.53 0.80 -12.97
N GLN A 27 0.76 0.78 -13.32
CA GLN A 27 1.47 -0.47 -13.60
C GLN A 27 2.07 -1.10 -12.35
N THR A 28 2.52 -0.29 -11.40
CA THR A 28 3.16 -0.78 -10.20
C THR A 28 2.13 -0.90 -9.10
N ASN A 29 1.96 -2.12 -8.58
CA ASN A 29 1.31 -2.28 -7.30
C ASN A 29 2.24 -1.69 -6.22
N LEU A 30 1.98 -0.46 -5.80
CA LEU A 30 2.83 0.25 -4.84
C LEU A 30 2.76 -0.37 -3.45
N ILE A 31 1.66 -1.06 -3.14
CA ILE A 31 1.39 -1.67 -1.85
C ILE A 31 0.82 -3.06 -2.09
N SER A 32 1.53 -4.10 -1.64
CA SER A 32 0.99 -5.46 -1.62
C SER A 32 0.34 -5.69 -0.27
N LEU A 33 -0.99 -5.72 -0.23
CA LEU A 33 -1.72 -6.17 0.96
C LEU A 33 -1.89 -7.68 0.90
N PRO A 34 -1.71 -8.41 2.02
CA PRO A 34 -2.06 -9.81 2.09
C PRO A 34 -3.59 -9.97 2.05
N ASP A 35 -4.08 -11.00 1.34
CA ASP A 35 -5.52 -11.28 1.26
C ASP A 35 -6.12 -11.65 2.63
N LYS A 36 -5.30 -12.18 3.54
CA LYS A 36 -5.70 -12.60 4.88
C LYS A 36 -4.55 -12.42 5.86
N GLU A 37 -4.86 -11.86 7.02
CA GLU A 37 -3.93 -11.71 8.13
C GLU A 37 -4.39 -12.59 9.32
N LYS A 38 -3.45 -13.29 9.98
CA LYS A 38 -3.76 -14.12 11.14
C LYS A 38 -3.45 -13.36 12.42
N ILE A 39 -4.49 -13.02 13.18
CA ILE A 39 -4.38 -12.35 14.47
C ILE A 39 -4.64 -13.33 15.63
N LYS A 40 -4.01 -13.09 16.78
CA LYS A 40 -4.32 -13.83 18.03
C LYS A 40 -5.25 -13.00 18.90
N LEU A 41 -6.38 -13.60 19.30
CA LEU A 41 -7.37 -13.00 20.19
C LEU A 41 -7.37 -13.72 21.54
N CYS A 42 -7.39 -12.96 22.63
CA CYS A 42 -7.57 -13.51 23.97
C CYS A 42 -9.06 -13.71 24.23
N VAL A 43 -9.49 -14.96 24.40
CA VAL A 43 -10.90 -15.31 24.65
C VAL A 43 -11.44 -14.79 25.99
N ASN A 44 -10.55 -14.50 26.96
CA ASN A 44 -10.94 -14.05 28.29
C ASN A 44 -11.18 -12.53 28.36
N CYS A 45 -10.40 -11.73 27.62
CA CYS A 45 -10.45 -10.26 27.73
C CYS A 45 -10.66 -9.53 26.40
N GLY A 46 -10.70 -10.23 25.27
CA GLY A 46 -10.92 -9.65 23.94
C GLY A 46 -9.74 -8.84 23.38
N LYS A 47 -8.58 -8.82 24.08
CA LYS A 47 -7.37 -8.16 23.57
C LYS A 47 -6.73 -8.97 22.44
N PHE A 48 -6.00 -8.28 21.58
CA PHE A 48 -5.28 -8.85 20.46
C PHE A 48 -3.77 -8.86 20.73
N PHE A 49 -3.06 -9.86 20.22
CA PHE A 49 -1.60 -9.90 20.33
C PHE A 49 -0.97 -9.20 19.13
N SER A 50 -0.32 -8.06 19.39
CA SER A 50 0.39 -7.28 18.38
C SER A 50 1.74 -6.81 18.93
N SER A 51 2.78 -6.91 18.10
CA SER A 51 4.14 -6.43 18.43
C SER A 51 4.67 -6.89 19.81
N GLY A 52 4.40 -8.14 20.19
CA GLY A 52 4.87 -8.71 21.46
C GLY A 52 4.02 -8.39 22.69
N SER A 53 2.88 -7.73 22.54
CA SER A 53 2.02 -7.31 23.65
C SER A 53 0.52 -7.52 23.37
N TRP A 54 -0.28 -7.58 24.43
CA TRP A 54 -1.74 -7.65 24.34
C TRP A 54 -2.36 -6.26 24.34
N VAL A 55 -2.90 -5.85 23.21
CA VAL A 55 -3.45 -4.52 22.98
C VAL A 55 -4.97 -4.58 22.77
N PRO A 56 -5.71 -3.52 23.14
CA PRO A 56 -7.11 -3.38 22.72
C PRO A 56 -7.21 -3.22 21.19
N PHE A 57 -8.40 -3.42 20.64
CA PHE A 57 -8.64 -3.28 19.19
C PHE A 57 -8.24 -1.91 18.64
N THR A 58 -8.39 -0.84 19.43
CA THR A 58 -8.07 0.54 19.05
C THR A 58 -6.61 0.76 18.68
N ASP A 59 -5.71 -0.09 19.16
CA ASP A 59 -4.26 0.06 19.01
C ASP A 59 -3.69 -0.94 17.98
N LEU A 60 -4.56 -1.66 17.28
CA LEU A 60 -4.16 -2.51 16.16
C LEU A 60 -3.90 -1.67 14.92
N ASN A 61 -2.65 -1.70 14.44
CA ASN A 61 -2.31 -1.22 13.11
C ASN A 61 -2.77 -2.24 12.05
N ILE A 62 -4.07 -2.34 11.84
CA ILE A 62 -4.65 -3.03 10.68
C ILE A 62 -4.78 -1.94 9.61
N GLY A 63 -3.80 -1.91 8.70
CA GLY A 63 -3.80 -1.03 7.53
C GLY A 63 -4.82 -1.44 6.49
#